data_AF-A0A923NWU5-F1
#
_entry.id   AF-A0A923NWU5-F1
#
_cell.length_a   1.000
_cell.length_b   1.000
_cell.length_c   1.000
_cell.angle_alpha   90.00
_cell.angle_beta   90.00
_cell.angle_gamma   90.00
#
_symmetry.space_group_name_H-M   'P 1'
#
loop_
_entity.id
_entity.type
_entity.pdbx_description
1 polymer ?
#
loop_
_entity_poly.entity_id
_entity_poly.type
_entity_poly.pdbx_seq_one_letter_code
_entity_poly.pdbx_strand_id
1 'polypeptide(L)'
;MSEKKTEASVAFSRTRADHAMEILEDYTEVISKIITENGECRVMDLARYFGVSHVSVIQVLQRLTANGFIENEARKPIVLTEAGYSLARTCANRHKIVQRFLLKIGVSEKTAVIDSEGLEHHVSSETLECMKNFIAEH
;
A
#
# COMPACT_ATOMS: atom_id res chain seq x y z
N MET A 1 1.20 -8.08 37.98
CA MET A 1 2.30 -7.11 37.76
C MET A 1 2.28 -6.75 36.28
N SER A 2 1.93 -5.52 35.93
CA SER A 2 1.96 -5.04 34.55
C SER A 2 3.40 -4.69 34.18
N GLU A 3 3.99 -5.41 33.22
CA GLU A 3 5.31 -5.07 32.68
C GLU A 3 5.24 -3.70 32.01
N LYS A 4 5.89 -2.69 32.62
CA LYS A 4 6.07 -1.38 31.98
C LYS A 4 6.95 -1.57 30.74
N LYS A 5 6.35 -1.48 29.56
CA LYS A 5 7.09 -1.43 28.28
C LYS A 5 8.05 -0.25 28.30
N THR A 6 9.33 -0.49 28.04
CA THR A 6 10.38 0.53 27.90
C THR A 6 10.07 1.46 26.72
N GLU A 7 10.49 2.74 26.76
CA GLU A 7 10.32 3.69 25.65
C GLU A 7 10.85 3.15 24.31
N ALA A 8 11.99 2.45 24.32
CA ALA A 8 12.51 1.75 23.16
C ALA A 8 11.53 0.68 22.61
N SER A 9 10.89 -0.10 23.50
CA SER A 9 9.88 -1.11 23.13
C SER A 9 8.64 -0.48 22.49
N VAL A 10 8.26 0.72 22.94
CA VAL A 10 7.15 1.50 22.35
C VAL A 10 7.53 2.00 20.94
N ALA A 11 8.71 2.60 20.77
CA ALA A 11 9.19 3.07 19.47
C ALA A 11 9.28 1.92 18.43
N PHE A 12 9.89 0.79 18.81
CA PHE A 12 9.94 -0.39 17.94
C PHE A 12 8.57 -0.98 17.62
N SER A 13 7.60 -0.86 18.53
CA SER A 13 6.24 -1.33 18.28
C SER A 13 5.50 -0.46 17.26
N ARG A 14 5.74 0.86 17.28
CA ARG A 14 5.17 1.79 16.32
C ARG A 14 5.71 1.54 14.91
N THR A 15 7.03 1.52 14.73
CA THR A 15 7.63 1.28 13.40
C THR A 15 7.18 -0.04 12.78
N ARG A 16 7.04 -1.11 13.58
CA ARG A 16 6.50 -2.38 13.09
C ARG A 16 5.03 -2.31 12.69
N ALA A 17 4.22 -1.53 13.39
CA ALA A 17 2.82 -1.34 13.07
C ALA A 17 2.66 -0.52 11.77
N ASP A 18 3.44 0.56 11.65
CA ASP A 18 3.48 1.40 10.44
C ASP A 18 3.88 0.55 9.23
N HIS A 19 4.99 -0.19 9.31
CA HIS A 19 5.43 -1.06 8.22
C HIS A 19 4.45 -2.21 7.92
N ALA A 20 3.75 -2.74 8.93
CA ALA A 20 2.71 -3.73 8.70
C ALA A 20 1.51 -3.13 7.95
N MET A 21 1.19 -1.85 8.17
CA MET A 21 0.12 -1.15 7.46
C MET A 21 0.52 -0.87 6.01
N GLU A 22 1.75 -0.39 5.76
CA GLU A 22 2.31 -0.18 4.41
C GLU A 22 2.12 -1.42 3.53
N ILE A 23 2.44 -2.61 4.06
CA ILE A 23 2.24 -3.88 3.34
C ILE A 23 0.77 -4.14 3.01
N LEU A 24 -0.18 -3.79 3.88
CA LEU A 24 -1.61 -3.99 3.61
C LEU A 24 -2.11 -3.00 2.55
N GLU A 25 -1.61 -1.76 2.59
CA GLU A 25 -1.86 -0.72 1.60
C GLU A 25 -1.39 -1.15 0.21
N ASP A 26 -0.13 -1.58 0.08
CA ASP A 26 0.42 -2.08 -1.18
C ASP A 26 -0.42 -3.22 -1.75
N TYR A 27 -0.77 -4.20 -0.91
CA TYR A 27 -1.56 -5.34 -1.37
C TYR A 27 -2.97 -4.93 -1.80
N THR A 28 -3.64 -4.03 -1.08
CA THR A 28 -4.99 -3.58 -1.47
C THR A 28 -4.97 -2.79 -2.77
N GLU A 29 -3.97 -1.94 -2.97
CA GLU A 29 -3.76 -1.23 -4.24
C GLU A 29 -3.54 -2.20 -5.40
N VAL A 30 -2.62 -3.16 -5.25
CA VAL A 30 -2.30 -4.13 -6.29
C VAL A 30 -3.47 -5.07 -6.59
N ILE A 31 -4.22 -5.51 -5.57
CA ILE A 31 -5.44 -6.29 -5.77
C ILE A 31 -6.45 -5.50 -6.63
N SER A 32 -6.70 -4.23 -6.27
CA SER A 32 -7.63 -3.37 -7.01
C SER A 32 -7.19 -3.17 -8.46
N LYS A 33 -5.89 -2.95 -8.68
CA LYS A 33 -5.28 -2.82 -10.01
C LYS A 33 -5.48 -4.07 -10.85
N ILE A 34 -5.11 -5.25 -10.32
CA ILE A 34 -5.26 -6.52 -11.04
C ILE A 34 -6.73 -6.82 -11.36
N ILE A 35 -7.66 -6.57 -10.44
CA ILE A 35 -9.10 -6.75 -10.69
C ILE A 35 -9.56 -5.82 -11.82
N THR A 36 -9.09 -4.57 -11.84
CA THR A 36 -9.44 -3.59 -12.86
C THR A 36 -8.92 -4.00 -14.25
N GLU A 37 -7.70 -4.54 -14.31
CA GLU A 37 -7.04 -4.92 -15.56
C GLU A 37 -7.52 -6.28 -16.10
N ASN A 38 -7.70 -7.26 -15.22
CA ASN A 38 -7.90 -8.68 -15.59
C ASN A 38 -9.27 -9.25 -15.16
N GLY A 39 -10.09 -8.48 -14.45
CA GLY A 39 -11.41 -8.88 -13.96
C GLY A 39 -11.40 -9.65 -12.63
N GLU A 40 -10.31 -10.36 -12.31
CA GLU A 40 -10.15 -11.08 -11.05
C GLU A 40 -8.69 -11.08 -10.59
N CYS A 41 -8.47 -11.21 -9.28
CA CYS A 41 -7.14 -11.33 -8.69
C CYS A 41 -7.02 -12.63 -7.88
N ARG A 42 -5.96 -13.40 -8.10
CA ARG A 42 -5.65 -14.62 -7.36
C ARG A 42 -4.32 -14.51 -6.64
N VAL A 43 -4.10 -15.43 -5.69
CA VAL A 43 -2.86 -15.52 -4.89
C VAL A 43 -1.61 -15.59 -5.78
N MET A 44 -1.67 -16.31 -6.91
CA MET A 44 -0.54 -16.44 -7.83
C MET A 44 -0.20 -15.14 -8.56
N ASP A 45 -1.20 -14.28 -8.80
CA ASP A 45 -0.98 -12.98 -9.45
C ASP A 45 -0.22 -12.06 -8.50
N LEU A 46 -0.60 -12.04 -7.21
CA LEU A 46 0.11 -11.29 -6.17
C LEU A 46 1.52 -11.84 -5.92
N ALA A 47 1.68 -13.17 -5.87
CA ALA A 47 2.99 -13.77 -5.69
C ALA A 47 3.95 -13.38 -6.83
N ARG A 48 3.45 -13.35 -8.07
CA ARG A 48 4.22 -12.89 -9.24
C ARG A 48 4.49 -11.40 -9.19
N TYR A 49 3.49 -10.58 -8.85
CA TYR A 49 3.61 -9.12 -8.79
C TYR A 49 4.67 -8.69 -7.77
N PHE A 50 4.58 -9.20 -6.55
CA PHE A 50 5.49 -8.84 -5.46
C PHE A 50 6.80 -9.64 -5.46
N GLY A 51 6.94 -10.66 -6.31
CA GLY A 51 8.13 -11.52 -6.34
C GLY A 51 8.34 -12.32 -5.04
N VAL A 52 7.25 -12.67 -4.34
CA VAL A 52 7.27 -13.37 -3.04
C VAL A 52 6.67 -14.76 -3.12
N SER A 53 6.86 -15.55 -2.08
CA SER A 53 6.28 -16.89 -2.01
C SER A 53 4.75 -16.88 -1.87
N HIS A 54 4.09 -17.93 -2.33
CA HIS A 54 2.66 -18.15 -2.10
C HIS A 54 2.30 -18.11 -0.60
N VAL A 55 3.16 -18.63 0.27
CA VAL A 55 2.93 -18.63 1.73
C VAL A 55 2.95 -17.20 2.29
N SER A 56 3.86 -16.36 1.81
CA SER A 56 3.96 -14.94 2.19
C SER A 56 2.67 -14.19 1.84
N VAL A 57 2.15 -14.40 0.62
CA VAL A 57 0.87 -13.81 0.19
C VAL A 57 -0.27 -14.25 1.10
N ILE A 58 -0.37 -15.54 1.42
CA ILE A 58 -1.43 -16.05 2.30
C ILE A 58 -1.39 -15.38 3.69
N GLN A 59 -0.19 -15.16 4.25
CA GLN A 59 -0.04 -14.47 5.54
C GLN A 59 -0.54 -13.02 5.47
N VAL A 60 -0.28 -12.30 4.39
CA VAL A 60 -0.77 -10.93 4.20
C VAL A 60 -2.29 -10.92 3.98
N LEU A 61 -2.83 -11.85 3.18
CA LEU A 61 -4.28 -11.98 2.96
C LEU A 61 -5.04 -12.28 4.27
N GLN A 62 -4.47 -13.08 5.16
CA GLN A 62 -5.04 -13.31 6.50
C GLN A 62 -5.14 -12.01 7.30
N ARG A 63 -4.12 -11.15 7.23
CA ARG A 63 -4.14 -9.83 7.88
C ARG A 63 -5.13 -8.88 7.22
N LEU A 64 -5.23 -8.86 5.90
CA LEU A 64 -6.24 -8.07 5.18
C LEU A 64 -7.66 -8.49 5.58
N THR A 65 -7.90 -9.80 5.70
CA THR A 65 -9.19 -10.34 6.16
C THR A 65 -9.47 -9.91 7.61
N ALA A 66 -8.48 -10.02 8.50
CA ALA A 66 -8.62 -9.60 9.90
C ALA A 66 -8.87 -8.09 10.07
N ASN A 67 -8.41 -7.27 9.14
CA ASN A 67 -8.68 -5.82 9.11
C ASN A 67 -9.93 -5.46 8.29
N GLY A 68 -10.65 -6.45 7.73
CA GLY A 68 -11.90 -6.23 6.98
C GLY A 68 -11.72 -5.60 5.59
N PHE A 69 -10.52 -5.65 5.02
CA PHE A 69 -10.25 -5.10 3.69
C PHE A 69 -10.57 -6.07 2.55
N ILE A 70 -10.60 -7.37 2.82
CA ILE A 70 -10.98 -8.39 1.85
C ILE A 70 -11.97 -9.38 2.43
N GLU A 71 -12.78 -9.96 1.55
CA GLU A 71 -13.47 -11.22 1.76
C GLU A 71 -12.69 -12.30 1.01
N ASN A 72 -12.27 -13.35 1.69
CA ASN A 72 -11.50 -14.42 1.07
C ASN A 72 -12.08 -15.78 1.45
N GLU A 73 -12.43 -16.55 0.43
CA GLU A 73 -12.83 -17.93 0.54
C GLU A 73 -11.80 -18.83 -0.15
N ALA A 74 -11.57 -20.02 0.42
CA ALA A 74 -10.58 -20.95 -0.13
C ALA A 74 -10.87 -21.26 -1.61
N ARG A 75 -9.81 -21.13 -2.45
CA ARG A 75 -9.83 -21.41 -3.90
C ARG A 75 -10.71 -20.48 -4.75
N LYS A 76 -11.22 -19.39 -4.18
CA LYS A 76 -11.92 -18.33 -4.95
C LYS A 76 -10.98 -17.16 -5.26
N PRO A 77 -11.31 -16.32 -6.25
CA PRO A 77 -10.66 -15.02 -6.42
C PRO A 77 -10.78 -14.16 -5.17
N ILE A 78 -9.81 -13.28 -4.98
CA ILE A 78 -9.77 -12.33 -3.87
C ILE A 78 -10.79 -11.23 -4.13
N VAL A 79 -11.62 -10.92 -3.14
CA VAL A 79 -12.65 -9.88 -3.23
C VAL A 79 -12.31 -8.76 -2.26
N LEU A 80 -12.20 -7.53 -2.75
CA LEU A 80 -12.08 -6.36 -1.90
C LEU A 80 -13.45 -6.00 -1.31
N THR A 81 -13.47 -5.66 -0.02
CA THR A 81 -14.63 -4.98 0.58
C THR A 81 -14.66 -3.52 0.14
N GLU A 82 -15.74 -2.80 0.45
CA GLU A 82 -15.76 -1.35 0.21
C GLU A 82 -14.65 -0.62 0.97
N ALA A 83 -14.31 -1.08 2.18
CA ALA A 83 -13.19 -0.55 2.96
C ALA A 83 -11.85 -0.82 2.24
N GLY A 84 -11.67 -2.02 1.68
CA GLY A 84 -10.48 -2.35 0.89
C GLY A 84 -10.35 -1.51 -0.38
N TYR A 85 -11.45 -1.28 -1.10
CA TYR A 85 -11.46 -0.38 -2.26
C TYR A 85 -11.16 1.07 -1.87
N SER A 86 -11.70 1.54 -0.74
CA SER A 86 -11.40 2.88 -0.24
C SER A 86 -9.92 3.04 0.13
N LEU A 87 -9.32 2.01 0.74
CA LEU A 87 -7.90 2.00 1.04
C LEU A 87 -7.07 2.05 -0.26
N ALA A 88 -7.33 1.13 -1.19
CA ALA A 88 -6.66 1.08 -2.49
C ALA A 88 -6.71 2.40 -3.26
N ARG A 89 -7.88 3.08 -3.28
CA ARG A 89 -8.03 4.40 -3.93
C ARG A 89 -7.18 5.47 -3.24
N THR A 90 -7.06 5.42 -1.92
CA THR A 90 -6.28 6.38 -1.14
C THR A 90 -4.80 6.20 -1.43
N CYS A 91 -4.29 4.96 -1.38
CA CYS A 91 -2.90 4.60 -1.68
C CYS A 91 -2.52 5.01 -3.11
N ALA A 92 -3.31 4.60 -4.10
CA ALA A 92 -3.07 4.94 -5.50
C ALA A 92 -3.07 6.46 -5.75
N ASN A 93 -3.90 7.22 -5.03
CA ASN A 93 -3.90 8.67 -5.14
C ASN A 93 -2.63 9.30 -4.53
N ARG A 94 -2.15 8.79 -3.38
CA ARG A 94 -0.90 9.24 -2.76
C ARG A 94 0.29 8.96 -3.67
N HIS A 95 0.42 7.72 -4.16
CA HIS A 95 1.44 7.31 -5.12
C HIS A 95 1.47 8.24 -6.34
N LYS A 96 0.30 8.50 -6.93
CA LYS A 96 0.16 9.38 -8.10
C LYS A 96 0.56 10.83 -7.84
N ILE A 97 0.27 11.37 -6.66
CA ILE A 97 0.71 12.73 -6.29
C ILE A 97 2.23 12.79 -6.23
N VAL A 98 2.86 11.84 -5.53
CA VAL A 98 4.32 11.76 -5.41
C VAL A 98 4.97 11.63 -6.78
N GLN A 99 4.52 10.68 -7.60
CA GLN A 99 5.06 10.46 -8.94
C GLN A 99 4.95 11.71 -9.81
N ARG A 100 3.78 12.34 -9.84
CA ARG A 100 3.56 13.58 -10.61
C ARG A 100 4.43 14.72 -10.13
N PHE A 101 4.64 14.82 -8.83
CA PHE A 101 5.53 15.82 -8.26
C PHE A 101 6.98 15.60 -8.72
N LEU A 102 7.48 14.36 -8.65
CA LEU A 102 8.83 14.00 -9.12
C LEU A 102 9.02 14.35 -10.60
N LEU A 103 8.06 13.98 -11.44
CA LEU A 103 8.05 14.38 -12.86
C LEU A 103 8.09 15.90 -13.02
N LYS A 104 7.31 16.63 -12.22
CA LYS A 104 7.19 18.09 -12.30
C LYS A 104 8.49 18.80 -11.96
N ILE A 105 9.24 18.29 -10.99
CA ILE A 105 10.56 18.85 -10.62
C ILE A 105 11.69 18.40 -11.56
N GLY A 106 11.39 17.63 -12.62
CA GLY A 106 12.33 17.26 -13.67
C GLY A 106 12.96 15.87 -13.53
N VAL A 107 12.45 15.01 -12.63
CA VAL A 107 12.88 13.61 -12.56
C VAL A 107 12.40 12.86 -13.79
N SER A 108 13.25 12.01 -14.37
CA SER A 108 12.88 11.20 -15.53
C SER A 108 11.73 10.26 -15.21
N GLU A 109 10.88 9.94 -16.19
CA GLU A 109 9.71 9.06 -16.00
C GLU A 109 10.07 7.73 -15.35
N LYS A 110 11.14 7.09 -15.84
CA LYS A 110 11.62 5.81 -15.28
C LYS A 110 11.98 5.94 -13.80
N THR A 111 12.69 7.00 -13.43
CA THR A 111 13.10 7.23 -12.03
C THR A 111 11.90 7.63 -11.19
N ALA A 112 11.01 8.48 -11.69
CA ALA A 112 9.83 8.93 -10.96
C ALA A 112 8.90 7.76 -10.59
N VAL A 113 8.74 6.77 -11.48
CA VAL A 113 7.97 5.55 -11.19
C VAL A 113 8.61 4.72 -10.08
N ILE A 114 9.93 4.52 -10.13
CA ILE A 114 10.66 3.70 -9.15
C ILE A 114 10.68 4.41 -7.80
N ASP A 115 11.00 5.69 -7.79
CA ASP A 115 11.17 6.49 -6.56
C ASP A 115 9.83 6.84 -5.91
N SER A 116 8.73 6.87 -6.67
CA SER A 116 7.40 7.07 -6.07
C SER A 116 6.91 5.84 -5.32
N GLU A 117 7.35 4.64 -5.70
CA GLU A 117 6.98 3.39 -5.04
C GLU A 117 7.66 3.29 -3.67
N GLY A 118 6.86 3.18 -2.61
CA GLY A 118 7.30 3.16 -1.21
C GLY A 118 7.53 4.53 -0.58
N LEU A 119 7.86 5.58 -1.37
CA LEU A 119 8.05 6.93 -0.83
C LEU A 119 6.73 7.55 -0.34
N GLU A 120 5.62 7.27 -1.01
CA GLU A 120 4.29 7.71 -0.63
C GLU A 120 3.89 7.30 0.78
N HIS A 121 4.43 6.21 1.34
CA HIS A 121 4.18 5.79 2.71
C HIS A 121 4.87 6.65 3.76
N HIS A 122 6.00 7.26 3.39
CA HIS A 122 6.82 8.07 4.29
C HIS A 122 6.56 9.58 4.17
N VAL A 123 5.74 10.00 3.21
CA VAL A 123 5.35 11.40 3.02
C VAL A 123 4.19 11.75 3.97
N SER A 124 4.39 12.74 4.83
CA SER A 124 3.31 13.25 5.70
C SER A 124 2.17 13.86 4.86
N SER A 125 0.95 13.91 5.41
CA SER A 125 -0.19 14.54 4.73
C SER A 125 0.05 16.00 4.37
N GLU A 126 0.79 16.74 5.22
CA GLU A 126 1.19 18.13 4.95
C GLU A 126 2.11 18.22 3.73
N THR A 127 3.16 17.41 3.68
CA THR A 127 4.08 17.37 2.54
C THR A 127 3.36 16.95 1.26
N LEU A 128 2.44 15.98 1.35
CA LEU A 128 1.66 15.54 0.19
C LEU A 128 0.76 16.66 -0.37
N GLU A 129 0.13 17.46 0.50
CA GLU A 129 -0.70 18.59 0.06
C GLU A 129 0.17 19.69 -0.57
N CYS A 130 1.35 19.98 -0.01
CA CYS A 130 2.32 20.89 -0.63
C CYS A 130 2.75 20.43 -2.03
N MET A 131 3.06 19.12 -2.20
CA MET A 131 3.38 18.54 -3.51
C MET A 131 2.22 18.70 -4.49
N LYS A 132 1.00 18.43 -4.05
CA LYS A 132 -0.22 18.57 -4.86
C LYS A 132 -0.46 20.01 -5.30
N ASN A 133 -0.28 20.99 -4.42
CA ASN A 133 -0.39 22.41 -4.75
C ASN A 133 0.69 22.83 -5.76
N PHE A 134 1.93 22.37 -5.56
CA PHE A 134 3.03 22.64 -6.49
C PHE A 134 2.73 22.14 -7.91
N ILE A 135 2.16 20.93 -8.05
CA ILE A 135 1.74 20.37 -9.35
C ILE A 135 0.63 21.21 -10.01
N ALA A 136 -0.25 21.85 -9.24
CA ALA A 136 -1.37 22.63 -9.77
C ALA A 136 -0.94 24.04 -10.21
N GLU A 137 0.05 24.62 -9.55
CA GLU A 137 0.51 25.99 -9.80
C GLU A 137 1.54 26.10 -10.94
N HIS A 138 2.25 25.01 -11.23
CA HIS A 138 3.34 24.97 -12.21
C HIS A 138 3.02 23.98 -13.32
#